data_AF-A0A7W0MQF7-F1
#
_entry.id   AF-A0A7W0MQF7-F1
#
_cell.length_a   1.000
_cell.length_b   1.000
_cell.length_c   1.000
_cell.angle_alpha   90.00
_cell.angle_beta   90.00
_cell.angle_gamma   90.00
#
_symmetry.space_group_name_H-M   'P 1'
#
loop_
_entity.id
_entity.type
_entity.pdbx_description
1 polymer ?
#
loop_
_entity_poly.entity_id
_entity_poly.type
_entity_poly.pdbx_seq_one_letter_code
_entity_poly.pdbx_strand_id
1 'polypeptide(L)'
;PLFLPDGLTLGLGDAPPRAVAWRTCDAAGCEALAPLENELLAALRRERAAEVTLTLVDGVRVRLPVSLMGFTAAWEALGATREVTPP
;
A
#
# COMPACT_ATOMS: atom_id res chain seq x y z
N PRO A 1 12.51 -14.90 -1.99
CA PRO A 1 11.65 -15.14 -0.82
C PRO A 1 11.78 -14.00 0.20
N LEU A 2 10.69 -13.65 0.89
CA LEU A 2 10.61 -12.51 1.79
C LEU A 2 11.11 -12.87 3.20
N PHE A 3 11.82 -11.94 3.85
CA PHE A 3 12.16 -12.03 5.26
C PHE A 3 11.01 -11.46 6.09
N LEU A 4 10.14 -12.34 6.58
CA LEU A 4 8.87 -11.97 7.21
C LEU A 4 9.00 -11.12 8.50
N PRO A 5 10.02 -11.29 9.36
CA PRO A 5 10.11 -10.48 10.58
C PRO A 5 10.20 -8.96 10.34
N ASP A 6 10.67 -8.51 9.17
CA ASP A 6 10.85 -7.09 8.85
C ASP A 6 9.57 -6.36 8.42
N GLY A 7 8.52 -7.10 8.03
CA GLY A 7 7.35 -6.50 7.38
C GLY A 7 7.69 -5.87 6.02
N LEU A 8 6.91 -4.86 5.63
CA LEU A 8 7.20 -3.94 4.54
C LEU A 8 7.20 -2.49 5.03
N THR A 9 7.79 -1.59 4.25
CA THR A 9 7.64 -0.14 4.49
C THR A 9 7.01 0.56 3.29
N LEU A 10 6.02 1.41 3.54
CA LEU A 10 5.34 2.24 2.56
C LEU A 10 5.84 3.69 2.66
N GLY A 11 6.50 4.18 1.61
CA GLY A 11 6.90 5.57 1.45
C GLY A 11 5.95 6.33 0.51
N LEU A 12 5.64 7.58 0.85
CA LEU A 12 4.74 8.48 0.09
C LEU A 12 5.32 9.89 0.12
N GLY A 13 5.89 10.34 -0.99
CA GLY A 13 6.60 11.62 -1.07
C GLY A 13 7.67 11.75 0.01
N ASP A 14 7.71 12.89 0.70
CA ASP A 14 8.67 13.19 1.77
C ASP A 14 8.18 12.79 3.17
N ALA A 15 7.02 12.13 3.29
CA ALA A 15 6.51 11.70 4.59
C ALA A 15 7.36 10.56 5.17
N PRO A 16 7.48 10.45 6.51
CA PRO A 16 8.15 9.32 7.14
C PRO A 16 7.58 7.98 6.64
N PRO A 17 8.42 7.01 6.23
CA PRO A 17 7.96 5.71 5.79
C PRO A 17 7.17 4.99 6.88
N ARG A 18 6.03 4.40 6.50
CA ARG A 18 5.17 3.65 7.41
C ARG A 18 5.56 2.18 7.38
N ALA A 19 5.83 1.59 8.55
CA ALA A 19 6.04 0.15 8.67
C ALA A 19 4.68 -0.58 8.69
N VAL A 20 4.57 -1.66 7.92
CA VAL A 20 3.37 -2.50 7.84
C VAL A 20 3.78 -3.96 8.02
N ALA A 21 3.24 -4.61 9.04
CA ALA A 21 3.52 -6.02 9.28
C ALA A 21 2.79 -6.91 8.26
N TRP A 22 3.40 -8.06 7.95
CA TRP A 22 2.70 -9.11 7.21
C TRP A 22 1.58 -9.68 8.07
N ARG A 23 0.41 -9.87 7.45
CA ARG A 23 -0.72 -10.58 8.06
C ARG A 23 -0.60 -12.08 7.85
N THR A 24 -0.34 -12.50 6.62
CA THR A 24 -0.25 -13.90 6.23
C THR A 24 0.56 -14.04 4.95
N CYS A 25 1.07 -15.24 4.69
CA CYS A 25 1.72 -15.61 3.45
C CYS A 25 1.29 -17.01 3.02
N ASP A 26 1.07 -17.20 1.73
CA ASP A 26 0.74 -18.48 1.11
C ASP A 26 1.41 -18.62 -0.27
N ALA A 27 0.93 -19.56 -1.08
CA ALA A 27 1.46 -19.81 -2.42
C ALA A 27 1.21 -18.67 -3.42
N ALA A 28 0.20 -17.81 -3.18
CA ALA A 28 -0.10 -16.66 -4.03
C ALA A 28 0.73 -15.43 -3.65
N GLY A 29 1.17 -15.32 -2.40
CA GLY A 29 2.06 -14.26 -1.95
C GLY A 29 1.92 -13.95 -0.48
N CYS A 30 2.36 -12.74 -0.09
CA CYS A 30 2.20 -12.22 1.26
C CYS A 30 1.24 -11.04 1.27
N GLU A 31 0.35 -11.02 2.24
CA GLU A 31 -0.59 -9.94 2.47
C GLU A 31 -0.13 -9.08 3.63
N ALA A 32 -0.17 -7.76 3.46
CA ALA A 32 0.02 -6.78 4.52
C ALA A 32 -1.21 -5.88 4.56
N LEU A 33 -1.70 -5.58 5.77
CA LEU A 33 -2.86 -4.71 5.96
C LEU A 33 -2.43 -3.45 6.70
N ALA A 34 -2.70 -2.30 6.09
CA ALA A 34 -2.59 -1.00 6.74
C ALA A 34 -3.99 -0.39 6.85
N PRO A 35 -4.40 0.12 8.03
CA PRO A 35 -5.60 0.92 8.13
C PRO A 35 -5.49 2.14 7.21
N LEU A 36 -6.54 2.41 6.44
CA LEU A 36 -6.63 3.57 5.57
C LEU A 36 -7.18 4.76 6.36
N GLU A 37 -6.33 5.37 7.19
CA GLU A 37 -6.70 6.59 7.91
C GLU A 37 -6.75 7.81 6.96
N ASN A 38 -7.37 8.89 7.42
CA ASN A 38 -7.53 10.11 6.62
C ASN A 38 -6.18 10.67 6.14
N GLU A 39 -5.12 10.59 6.96
CA GLU A 39 -3.79 11.04 6.56
C GLU A 39 -3.20 10.17 5.44
N LEU A 40 -3.39 8.85 5.51
CA LEU A 40 -2.90 7.94 4.47
C LEU A 40 -3.66 8.15 3.16
N LEU A 41 -4.98 8.27 3.25
CA LEU A 41 -5.82 8.54 2.09
C LEU A 41 -5.47 9.88 1.43
N ALA A 42 -5.26 10.93 2.22
CA ALA A 42 -4.86 12.23 1.71
C ALA A 42 -3.50 12.16 0.99
N ALA A 43 -2.54 11.44 1.54
CA ALA A 43 -1.24 11.24 0.90
C ALA A 43 -1.36 10.44 -0.42
N LEU A 44 -2.12 9.35 -0.44
CA LEU A 44 -2.35 8.55 -1.65
C LEU A 44 -3.03 9.34 -2.77
N ARG A 45 -3.90 10.30 -2.44
CA ARG A 45 -4.55 11.19 -3.41
C ARG A 45 -3.63 12.31 -3.93
N ARG A 46 -2.63 12.70 -3.13
CA ARG A 46 -1.71 13.80 -3.44
C ARG A 46 -0.52 13.34 -4.28
N GLU A 47 0.07 12.21 -3.91
CA GLU A 47 1.28 11.71 -4.54
C GLU A 47 1.00 11.02 -5.88
N ARG A 48 2.00 10.98 -6.76
CA ARG A 48 1.92 10.27 -8.05
C ARG A 48 2.50 8.87 -8.00
N ALA A 49 3.30 8.58 -6.98
CA ALA A 49 3.90 7.29 -6.75
C ALA A 49 4.04 7.03 -5.25
N ALA A 50 4.01 5.76 -4.89
CA ALA A 50 4.46 5.26 -3.60
C ALA A 50 5.68 4.35 -3.81
N GLU A 51 6.44 4.13 -2.75
CA GLU A 51 7.54 3.19 -2.72
C GLU A 51 7.23 2.10 -1.68
N VAL A 52 7.21 0.84 -2.11
CA VAL A 52 7.13 -0.29 -1.19
C VAL A 52 8.51 -0.89 -1.06
N THR A 53 9.05 -0.92 0.16
CA THR A 53 10.33 -1.58 0.43
C THR A 53 10.11 -2.86 1.23
N LEU A 54 10.80 -3.92 0.83
CA LEU A 54 10.76 -5.23 1.48
C LEU A 54 12.17 -5.82 1.60
N THR A 55 12.37 -6.69 2.59
CA THR A 55 13.64 -7.38 2.81
C THR A 55 13.52 -8.82 2.30
N LEU A 56 14.49 -9.29 1.52
CA LEU A 56 14.61 -10.68 1.11
C LEU A 56 15.37 -11.49 2.17
N VAL A 57 15.25 -12.82 2.15
CA VAL A 57 15.91 -13.71 3.14
C VAL A 57 17.44 -13.60 3.16
N ASP A 58 18.04 -13.14 2.07
CA ASP A 58 19.48 -12.90 1.95
C ASP A 58 19.91 -11.51 2.48
N GLY A 59 18.96 -10.76 3.04
CA GLY A 59 19.18 -9.41 3.60
C GLY A 59 19.08 -8.30 2.57
N VAL A 60 18.84 -8.59 1.28
CA VAL A 60 18.71 -7.56 0.25
C VAL A 60 17.40 -6.79 0.44
N ARG A 61 17.47 -5.46 0.45
CA ARG A 61 16.29 -4.59 0.45
C ARG A 61 15.89 -4.24 -0.98
N VAL A 62 14.68 -4.62 -1.37
CA VAL A 62 14.08 -4.32 -2.67
C VAL A 62 13.13 -3.16 -2.53
N ARG A 63 13.20 -2.20 -3.46
CA ARG A 63 12.30 -1.04 -3.57
C ARG A 63 11.43 -1.21 -4.82
N LEU A 64 10.12 -1.19 -4.62
CA LEU A 64 9.10 -1.39 -5.65
C LEU A 64 8.28 -0.10 -5.80
N PRO A 65 8.40 0.62 -6.92
CA PRO A 65 7.59 1.78 -7.18
C PRO A 65 6.15 1.36 -7.51
N VAL A 66 5.19 2.01 -6.88
CA VAL A 66 3.76 1.83 -7.14
C VAL A 66 3.23 3.13 -7.75
N SER A 67 2.67 3.05 -8.95
CA SER A 67 2.01 4.21 -9.57
C SER A 67 0.72 4.54 -8.83
N LEU A 68 0.53 5.80 -8.48
CA LEU A 68 -0.72 6.34 -7.92
C LEU A 68 -1.49 7.18 -8.95
N MET A 69 -1.05 7.17 -10.21
CA MET A 69 -1.79 7.83 -11.28
C MET A 69 -3.20 7.21 -11.40
N GLY A 70 -4.22 8.07 -11.25
CA GLY A 70 -5.63 7.64 -11.29
C GLY A 70 -6.21 7.18 -9.96
N PHE A 71 -5.41 7.11 -8.87
CA PHE A 71 -5.90 6.70 -7.56
C PHE A 71 -7.10 7.53 -7.08
N THR A 72 -7.00 8.86 -7.16
CA THR A 72 -8.07 9.78 -6.74
C THR A 72 -9.37 9.54 -7.51
N ALA A 73 -9.30 9.37 -8.83
CA ALA A 73 -10.47 9.12 -9.65
C ALA A 73 -11.12 7.77 -9.31
N ALA A 74 -10.32 6.72 -9.12
CA ALA A 74 -10.82 5.41 -8.73
C ALA A 74 -11.46 5.42 -7.33
N TRP A 75 -10.85 6.13 -6.37
CA TRP A 75 -11.38 6.27 -5.01
C TRP A 75 -12.74 6.98 -4.99
N GLU A 76 -12.87 8.07 -5.75
CA GLU A 76 -14.14 8.80 -5.88
C GLU A 76 -15.23 7.94 -6.55
N ALA A 77 -14.87 7.17 -7.58
CA ALA A 77 -15.79 6.23 -8.23
C ALA A 77 -16.29 5.12 -7.29
N LEU A 78 -15.42 4.59 -6.42
CA LEU A 78 -15.82 3.59 -5.40
C LEU A 78 -16.87 4.15 -4.42
N GLY A 79 -16.76 5.44 -4.06
CA GLY A 79 -17.76 6.12 -3.25
C GLY A 79 -19.12 6.25 -3.96
N ALA A 80 -19.09 6.69 -5.23
CA ALA A 80 -20.31 6.81 -6.05
C ALA A 80 -21.00 5.45 -6.29
N THR A 81 -20.24 4.36 -6.39
CA THR A 81 -20.78 3.01 -6.62
C THR A 81 -21.48 2.45 -5.38
N ARG A 82 -21.11 2.89 -4.17
CA ARG A 82 -21.76 2.48 -2.92
C ARG A 82 -23.20 3.01 -2.77
N GLU A 83 -23.55 4.08 -3.47
CA GLU A 83 -24.92 4.61 -3.52
C GLU A 83 -25.81 3.85 -4.53
N VAL A 84 -25.20 3.04 -5.40
CA VAL A 84 -25.89 2.22 -6.40
C VAL A 84 -25.96 0.75 -5.94
N THR A 85 -26.65 0.54 -4.81
CA THR A 85 -27.43 -0.70 -4.63
C THR A 85 -28.91 -0.31 -4.54
N PRO A 86 -29.63 -0.17 -5.68
CA PRO A 86 -31.08 -0.34 -5.72
C PRO A 86 -31.43 -1.85 -5.84
N PRO A 87 -32.68 -2.23 -5.51
CA PRO A 87 -33.05 -3.37 -4.66
C PRO A 87 -32.71 -4.78 -5.18
#